data_AF-A0A0U3QRY1-F1
#
_entry.id   AF-A0A0U3QRY1-F1
#
_cell.length_a   1.000
_cell.length_b   1.000
_cell.length_c   1.000
_cell.angle_alpha   90.00
_cell.angle_beta   90.00
_cell.angle_gamma   90.00
#
_symmetry.space_group_name_H-M   'P 1'
#
loop_
_entity.id
_entity.type
_entity.pdbx_description
1 polymer ?
#
loop_
_entity_poly.entity_id
_entity_poly.type
_entity_poly.pdbx_seq_one_letter_code
_entity_poly.pdbx_strand_id
1 'polypeptide(L)'
;MAELIPLKTPLDDTGLMPRYQPGTTTRAAMATDISRYHHPLFLRSEPGRYEGWVTYSFRAFTGLEEQPQMPMEAIRDTTLTREQSTELSNQYEAARVLWSKARLRHQAGPLLKQAAPLWEAWTAAHGQLVAVFREFWTIEDSRWRAQLLRLTDAELAAESAAEAFDEIAEKLTQLTEEQIRVAGEDEDLPLSTIAKELGLDDSDWHIAWHGAYTSSTASWRGIGDRLIDKVHKEIDAQRERLREVQAMAGDKDLSDSELV
;
A
#
# COMPACT_ATOMS: atom_id res chain seq x y z
N MET A 1 1.84 -5.41 -25.57
CA MET A 1 0.51 -4.77 -25.50
C MET A 1 0.71 -3.33 -25.02
N ALA A 2 -0.01 -2.36 -25.57
CA ALA A 2 0.09 -0.97 -25.13
C ALA A 2 -0.74 -0.77 -23.85
N GLU A 3 -0.21 -0.05 -22.87
CA GLU A 3 -0.94 0.30 -21.63
C GLU A 3 -1.56 1.69 -21.79
N LEU A 4 -2.79 1.84 -21.28
CA LEU A 4 -3.64 3.02 -21.47
C LEU A 4 -4.02 3.59 -20.11
N ILE A 5 -3.88 4.92 -19.93
CA ILE A 5 -4.44 5.63 -18.78
C ILE A 5 -5.21 6.88 -19.28
N PRO A 6 -6.47 7.06 -18.86
CA PRO A 6 -7.18 8.33 -19.02
C PRO A 6 -6.84 9.28 -17.86
N LEU A 7 -6.38 10.50 -18.15
CA LEU A 7 -6.20 11.53 -17.12
C LEU A 7 -7.41 12.48 -17.07
N LYS A 8 -7.82 12.89 -15.86
CA LYS A 8 -8.87 13.87 -15.60
C LYS A 8 -8.25 15.27 -15.50
N THR A 9 -8.16 15.99 -16.61
CA THR A 9 -7.83 17.42 -16.57
C THR A 9 -9.10 18.23 -16.28
N PRO A 10 -9.12 19.17 -15.32
CA PRO A 10 -10.25 20.08 -15.18
C PRO A 10 -10.34 20.95 -16.43
N LEU A 11 -11.57 21.13 -16.92
CA LEU A 11 -11.87 22.19 -17.87
C LEU A 11 -11.43 23.53 -17.28
N ASP A 12 -10.80 24.31 -18.13
CA ASP A 12 -10.52 25.72 -18.04
C ASP A 12 -11.57 26.50 -17.22
N ASP A 13 -11.25 26.78 -15.96
CA ASP A 13 -12.14 27.46 -15.00
C ASP A 13 -12.15 28.99 -15.18
N THR A 14 -11.96 29.46 -16.43
CA THR A 14 -11.95 30.89 -16.73
C THR A 14 -13.21 31.42 -17.39
N GLY A 15 -14.15 30.58 -17.84
CA GLY A 15 -15.50 31.04 -18.23
C GLY A 15 -15.54 32.22 -19.22
N LEU A 16 -14.47 32.47 -19.97
CA LEU A 16 -14.33 33.63 -20.84
C LEU A 16 -14.17 33.17 -22.28
N MET A 17 -15.31 33.10 -22.97
CA MET A 17 -15.37 33.08 -24.43
C MET A 17 -14.47 34.19 -25.01
N PRO A 18 -13.51 33.89 -25.91
CA PRO A 18 -12.86 34.92 -26.69
C PRO A 18 -13.88 35.49 -27.67
N ARG A 19 -14.25 36.77 -27.49
CA ARG A 19 -14.98 37.53 -28.51
C ARG A 19 -14.18 37.51 -29.81
N TYR A 20 -14.74 36.89 -30.83
CA TYR A 20 -14.25 36.94 -32.20
C TYR A 20 -14.24 38.40 -32.69
N GLN A 21 -13.06 38.97 -32.94
CA GLN A 21 -12.88 40.17 -33.75
C GLN A 21 -12.17 39.78 -35.05
N PRO A 22 -12.79 39.96 -36.23
CA PRO A 22 -12.14 39.70 -37.49
C PRO A 22 -11.25 40.88 -37.87
N GLY A 23 -9.98 40.61 -38.16
CA GLY A 23 -9.12 41.55 -38.85
C GLY A 23 -7.88 41.96 -38.09
N THR A 24 -6.91 41.04 -37.95
CA THR A 24 -5.49 41.41 -38.04
C THR A 24 -4.71 40.17 -38.45
N THR A 25 -3.87 40.31 -39.47
CA THR A 25 -3.02 39.28 -40.08
C THR A 25 -2.37 38.36 -39.05
N THR A 26 -2.91 37.16 -38.89
CA THR A 26 -2.28 36.08 -38.13
C THR A 26 -1.06 35.65 -38.91
N ARG A 27 0.12 36.11 -38.49
CA ARG A 27 1.37 35.40 -38.77
C ARG A 27 1.12 33.97 -38.30
N ALA A 28 0.99 33.03 -39.22
CA ALA A 28 0.92 31.62 -38.89
C ALA A 28 2.13 31.33 -38.00
N ALA A 29 1.90 31.18 -36.70
CA ALA A 29 2.89 30.62 -35.81
C ALA A 29 3.17 29.25 -36.42
N MET A 30 4.37 29.06 -36.98
CA MET A 30 4.79 27.74 -37.39
C MET A 30 4.65 26.89 -36.14
N ALA A 31 3.73 25.93 -36.14
CA ALA A 31 3.56 25.02 -35.02
C ALA A 31 4.93 24.37 -34.80
N THR A 32 5.60 24.77 -33.72
CA THR A 32 6.89 24.17 -33.35
C THR A 32 6.64 22.69 -33.17
N ASP A 33 7.39 21.85 -33.89
CA ASP A 33 7.25 20.42 -33.76
C ASP A 33 7.70 19.98 -32.35
N ILE A 34 6.72 19.62 -31.53
CA ILE A 34 6.96 19.16 -30.15
C ILE A 34 7.46 17.72 -30.09
N SER A 35 7.52 17.02 -31.24
CA SER A 35 7.84 15.59 -31.31
C SER A 35 9.19 15.26 -30.66
N ARG A 36 10.15 16.18 -30.77
CA ARG A 36 11.49 16.09 -30.15
C ARG A 36 11.48 16.04 -28.62
N TYR A 37 10.39 16.48 -28.00
CA TYR A 37 10.22 16.53 -26.54
C TYR A 37 9.31 15.43 -26.01
N HIS A 38 8.74 14.58 -26.87
CA HIS A 38 7.90 13.50 -26.39
C HIS A 38 8.69 12.49 -25.55
N HIS A 39 7.98 11.90 -24.58
CA HIS A 39 8.54 10.82 -23.78
C HIS A 39 9.02 9.67 -24.70
N PRO A 40 10.18 9.04 -24.47
CA PRO A 40 10.74 8.02 -25.37
C PRO A 40 9.83 6.81 -25.62
N LEU A 41 8.99 6.46 -24.64
CA LEU A 41 8.01 5.37 -24.74
C LEU A 41 6.66 5.80 -25.34
N PHE A 42 6.46 7.08 -25.63
CA PHE A 42 5.20 7.57 -26.17
C PHE A 42 4.90 7.00 -27.56
N LEU A 43 3.64 6.65 -27.79
CA LEU A 43 3.17 6.13 -29.08
C LEU A 43 2.21 7.12 -29.75
N ARG A 44 1.20 7.60 -29.01
CA ARG A 44 0.14 8.49 -29.53
C ARG A 44 -0.72 9.04 -28.39
N SER A 45 -1.42 10.14 -28.66
CA SER A 45 -2.54 10.62 -27.87
C SER A 45 -3.81 10.65 -28.71
N GLU A 46 -4.96 10.37 -28.09
CA GLU A 46 -6.28 10.35 -28.74
C GLU A 46 -7.31 11.03 -27.82
N PRO A 47 -8.36 11.66 -28.37
CA PRO A 47 -9.47 12.17 -27.56
C PRO A 47 -10.03 11.07 -26.66
N GLY A 48 -10.20 11.40 -25.37
CA GLY A 48 -10.73 10.50 -24.36
C GLY A 48 -12.24 10.29 -24.49
N ARG A 49 -12.76 9.43 -23.61
CA ARG A 49 -14.19 9.07 -23.57
C ARG A 49 -15.10 10.25 -23.20
N TYR A 50 -14.58 11.23 -22.47
CA TYR A 50 -15.31 12.41 -22.00
C TYR A 50 -14.75 13.66 -22.69
N GLU A 51 -15.62 14.67 -22.87
CA GLU A 51 -15.22 15.94 -23.47
C GLU A 51 -14.09 16.59 -22.66
N GLY A 52 -13.03 17.02 -23.36
CA GLY A 52 -11.84 17.60 -22.76
C GLY A 52 -10.80 16.60 -22.23
N TRP A 53 -11.06 15.28 -22.29
CA TRP A 53 -10.09 14.27 -21.84
C TRP A 53 -9.16 13.86 -22.98
N VAL A 54 -7.93 13.50 -22.64
CA VAL A 54 -6.95 12.94 -23.57
C VAL A 54 -6.47 11.60 -23.03
N THR A 55 -6.40 10.59 -23.91
CA THR A 55 -5.83 9.28 -23.60
C THR A 55 -4.45 9.19 -24.20
N TYR A 56 -3.43 8.99 -23.36
CA TYR A 56 -2.04 8.82 -23.80
C TYR A 56 -1.70 7.33 -23.86
N SER A 57 -1.07 6.91 -24.96
CA SER A 57 -0.60 5.53 -25.17
C SER A 57 0.91 5.46 -25.15
N PHE A 58 1.45 4.49 -24.42
CA PHE A 58 2.89 4.26 -24.30
C PHE A 58 3.24 2.79 -24.60
N ARG A 59 4.51 2.54 -24.94
CA ARG A 59 5.11 1.23 -24.76
C ARG A 59 5.09 0.90 -23.27
N ALA A 60 4.94 -0.38 -22.94
CA ALA A 60 4.88 -0.85 -21.56
C ALA A 60 6.14 -0.43 -20.79
N PHE A 61 5.95 0.09 -19.59
CA PHE A 61 7.03 0.38 -18.64
C PHE A 61 7.42 -0.91 -17.92
N THR A 62 8.70 -1.10 -17.66
CA THR A 62 9.18 -2.23 -16.85
C THR A 62 9.23 -1.92 -15.37
N GLY A 63 9.21 -0.64 -15.00
CA GLY A 63 9.37 -0.17 -13.62
C GLY A 63 10.84 -0.08 -13.19
N LEU A 64 11.77 -0.45 -14.07
CA LEU A 64 13.22 -0.34 -13.88
C LEU A 64 13.78 0.96 -14.47
N GLU A 65 13.01 1.64 -15.32
CA GLU A 65 13.40 2.91 -15.90
C GLU A 65 13.50 3.99 -14.81
N GLU A 66 14.21 5.09 -15.11
CA GLU A 66 14.15 6.28 -14.27
C GLU A 66 12.74 6.87 -14.29
N GLN A 67 12.36 7.55 -13.20
CA GLN A 67 11.08 8.25 -13.13
C GLN A 67 10.96 9.21 -14.32
N PRO A 68 9.88 9.16 -15.10
CA PRO A 68 9.68 10.09 -16.20
C PRO A 68 9.70 11.54 -15.71
N GLN A 69 10.62 12.33 -16.26
CA GLN A 69 10.76 13.76 -16.00
C GLN A 69 10.77 14.50 -17.32
N MET A 70 10.05 15.62 -17.38
CA MET A 70 10.06 16.49 -18.55
C MET A 70 11.49 17.03 -18.77
N PRO A 71 12.06 16.92 -19.99
CA PRO A 71 13.40 17.39 -20.29
C PRO A 71 13.54 18.88 -20.00
N MET A 72 14.68 19.28 -19.42
CA MET A 72 14.96 20.69 -19.12
C MET A 72 14.95 21.56 -20.38
N GLU A 73 15.28 20.98 -21.53
CA GLU A 73 15.22 21.62 -22.84
C GLU A 73 13.79 21.99 -23.22
N ALA A 74 12.80 21.15 -22.90
CA ALA A 74 11.39 21.46 -23.15
C ALA A 74 10.89 22.57 -22.23
N ILE A 75 11.29 22.54 -20.96
CA ILE A 75 10.91 23.55 -19.95
C ILE A 75 11.46 24.94 -20.30
N ARG A 76 12.66 24.99 -20.90
CA ARG A 76 13.34 26.23 -21.26
C ARG A 76 13.02 26.72 -22.67
N ASP A 77 12.29 25.96 -23.47
CA ASP A 77 11.97 26.33 -24.85
C ASP A 77 10.86 27.39 -24.88
N THR A 78 11.28 28.65 -25.08
CA THR A 78 10.37 29.80 -25.18
C THR A 78 9.57 29.85 -26.49
N THR A 79 9.83 28.94 -27.43
CA THR A 79 9.10 28.84 -28.70
C THR A 79 7.87 27.94 -28.60
N LEU A 80 7.70 27.21 -27.50
CA LEU A 80 6.50 26.41 -27.24
C LEU A 80 5.31 27.32 -26.89
N THR A 81 4.17 27.04 -27.51
CA THR A 81 2.90 27.63 -27.08
C THR A 81 2.49 27.07 -25.72
N ARG A 82 1.60 27.77 -25.01
CA ARG A 82 1.05 27.30 -23.74
C ARG A 82 0.37 25.94 -23.89
N GLU A 83 -0.42 25.75 -24.95
CA GLU A 83 -1.12 24.49 -25.24
C GLU A 83 -0.13 23.34 -25.44
N GLN A 84 0.96 23.58 -26.18
CA GLN A 84 2.02 22.59 -26.39
C GLN A 84 2.77 22.23 -25.11
N SER A 85 3.06 23.22 -24.26
CA SER A 85 3.69 22.99 -22.96
C SER A 85 2.77 22.19 -22.04
N THR A 86 1.47 22.49 -22.03
CA THR A 86 0.46 21.73 -21.29
C THR A 86 0.34 20.29 -21.80
N GLU A 87 0.31 20.07 -23.12
CA GLU A 87 0.25 18.72 -23.70
C GLU A 87 1.47 17.88 -23.30
N LEU A 88 2.68 18.46 -23.36
CA LEU A 88 3.90 17.78 -22.89
C LEU A 88 3.83 17.51 -21.38
N SER A 89 3.37 18.47 -20.58
CA SER A 89 3.22 18.26 -19.13
C SER A 89 2.28 17.10 -18.82
N ASN A 90 1.11 17.06 -19.45
CA ASN A 90 0.11 16.01 -19.27
C ASN A 90 0.64 14.65 -19.75
N GLN A 91 1.37 14.62 -20.88
CA GLN A 91 2.03 13.43 -21.38
C GLN A 91 3.02 12.85 -20.34
N TYR A 92 3.86 13.69 -19.76
CA TYR A 92 4.85 13.25 -18.76
C TYR A 92 4.20 12.86 -17.43
N GLU A 93 3.09 13.49 -17.05
CA GLU A 93 2.28 13.07 -15.92
C GLU A 93 1.69 11.67 -16.14
N ALA A 94 1.08 11.42 -17.31
CA ALA A 94 0.56 10.10 -17.68
C ALA A 94 1.67 9.03 -17.67
N ALA A 95 2.85 9.36 -18.21
CA ALA A 95 4.01 8.49 -18.18
C ALA A 95 4.44 8.16 -16.73
N ARG A 96 4.48 9.15 -15.84
CA ARG A 96 4.82 8.96 -14.42
C ARG A 96 3.84 8.03 -13.72
N VAL A 97 2.54 8.17 -13.97
CA VAL A 97 1.52 7.29 -13.38
C VAL A 97 1.76 5.84 -13.83
N LEU A 98 1.87 5.60 -15.14
CA LEU A 98 2.15 4.26 -15.69
C LEU A 98 3.44 3.66 -15.15
N TRP A 99 4.52 4.44 -15.13
CA TRP A 99 5.80 4.03 -14.57
C TRP A 99 5.68 3.66 -13.10
N SER A 100 4.97 4.45 -12.28
CA SER A 100 4.83 4.19 -10.85
C SER A 100 4.09 2.87 -10.57
N LYS A 101 3.06 2.57 -11.37
CA LYS A 101 2.31 1.31 -11.31
C LYS A 101 3.17 0.13 -11.73
N ALA A 102 3.96 0.26 -12.80
CA ALA A 102 4.90 -0.77 -13.24
C ALA A 102 6.00 -1.03 -12.19
N ARG A 103 6.55 0.03 -11.60
CA ARG A 103 7.53 -0.04 -10.52
C ARG A 103 6.97 -0.71 -9.28
N LEU A 104 5.75 -0.36 -8.86
CA LEU A 104 5.07 -1.03 -7.75
C LEU A 104 4.90 -2.52 -8.02
N ARG A 105 4.44 -2.93 -9.20
CA ARG A 105 4.37 -4.36 -9.59
C ARG A 105 5.72 -5.05 -9.49
N HIS A 106 6.77 -4.41 -10.02
CA HIS A 106 8.12 -4.94 -10.00
C HIS A 106 8.66 -5.16 -8.57
N GLN A 107 8.45 -4.19 -7.67
CA GLN A 107 8.98 -4.21 -6.31
C GLN A 107 8.10 -5.01 -5.34
N ALA A 108 6.78 -4.86 -5.42
CA ALA A 108 5.83 -5.55 -4.54
C ALA A 108 5.71 -7.04 -4.87
N GLY A 109 5.88 -7.45 -6.14
CA GLY A 109 5.68 -8.83 -6.54
C GLY A 109 6.52 -9.87 -5.77
N PRO A 110 7.84 -9.68 -5.61
CA PRO A 110 8.67 -10.53 -4.77
C PRO A 110 8.28 -10.51 -3.28
N LEU A 111 7.82 -9.38 -2.77
CA LEU A 111 7.39 -9.23 -1.36
C LEU A 111 6.06 -9.95 -1.11
N LEU A 112 5.10 -9.83 -2.02
CA LEU A 112 3.82 -10.56 -1.93
C LEU A 112 4.03 -12.07 -1.93
N LYS A 113 4.97 -12.57 -2.75
CA LYS A 113 5.34 -14.00 -2.74
C LYS A 113 5.99 -14.44 -1.43
N GLN A 114 6.70 -13.54 -0.73
CA GLN A 114 7.26 -13.80 0.60
C GLN A 114 6.19 -13.71 1.69
N ALA A 115 5.22 -12.81 1.54
CA ALA A 115 4.14 -12.61 2.50
C ALA A 115 3.22 -13.84 2.59
N ALA A 116 2.96 -14.53 1.47
CA ALA A 116 2.05 -15.68 1.42
C ALA A 116 2.39 -16.79 2.45
N PRO A 117 3.60 -17.39 2.46
CA PRO A 117 3.93 -18.40 3.48
C PRO A 117 3.98 -17.84 4.91
N LEU A 118 4.25 -16.55 5.09
CA LEU A 118 4.22 -15.91 6.41
C LEU A 118 2.80 -15.74 6.93
N TRP A 119 1.85 -15.44 6.05
CA TRP A 119 0.43 -15.39 6.38
C TRP A 119 -0.10 -16.77 6.78
N GLU A 120 0.29 -17.82 6.07
CA GLU A 120 -0.04 -19.20 6.44
C GLU A 120 0.54 -19.57 7.80
N ALA A 121 1.80 -19.21 8.07
CA ALA A 121 2.45 -19.45 9.36
C ALA A 121 1.75 -18.69 10.50
N TRP A 122 1.38 -17.43 10.28
CA TRP A 122 0.59 -16.62 11.21
C TRP A 122 -0.77 -17.27 11.50
N THR A 123 -1.51 -17.65 10.46
CA THR A 123 -2.84 -18.26 10.60
C THR A 123 -2.78 -19.57 11.39
N ALA A 124 -1.76 -20.40 11.13
CA ALA A 124 -1.54 -21.65 11.85
C ALA A 124 -1.16 -21.40 13.32
N ALA A 125 -0.24 -20.47 13.59
CA ALA A 125 0.19 -20.14 14.95
C ALA A 125 -0.95 -19.52 15.77
N HIS A 126 -1.72 -18.61 15.18
CA HIS A 126 -2.91 -18.01 15.80
C HIS A 126 -3.97 -19.06 16.10
N GLY A 127 -4.27 -19.94 15.14
CA GLY A 127 -5.17 -21.07 15.36
C GLY A 127 -4.73 -21.99 16.50
N GLN A 128 -3.43 -22.26 16.62
CA GLN A 128 -2.86 -23.05 17.70
C GLN A 128 -2.97 -22.35 19.06
N LEU A 129 -2.68 -21.04 19.13
CA LEU A 129 -2.86 -20.24 20.35
C LEU A 129 -4.29 -20.33 20.87
N VAL A 130 -5.27 -20.08 19.99
CA VAL A 130 -6.70 -20.15 20.32
C VAL A 130 -7.10 -21.55 20.78
N ALA A 131 -6.64 -22.59 20.09
CA ALA A 131 -6.94 -23.98 20.43
C ALA A 131 -6.38 -24.37 21.81
N VAL A 132 -5.09 -24.09 22.06
CA VAL A 132 -4.42 -24.40 23.33
C VAL A 132 -5.05 -23.64 24.50
N PHE A 133 -5.42 -22.37 24.30
CA PHE A 133 -6.13 -21.63 25.33
C PHE A 133 -7.51 -22.22 25.62
N ARG A 134 -8.27 -22.62 24.59
CA ARG A 134 -9.58 -23.25 24.76
C ARG A 134 -9.52 -24.58 25.50
N GLU A 135 -8.47 -25.36 25.28
CA GLU A 135 -8.26 -26.66 25.92
C GLU A 135 -8.18 -26.57 27.45
N PHE A 136 -7.77 -25.43 28.04
CA PHE A 136 -7.68 -25.24 29.50
C PHE A 136 -8.95 -25.63 30.25
N TRP A 137 -10.12 -25.43 29.63
CA TRP A 137 -11.41 -25.71 30.25
C TRP A 137 -11.84 -27.17 30.17
N THR A 138 -11.02 -28.02 29.55
CA THR A 138 -11.33 -29.43 29.26
C THR A 138 -10.25 -30.40 29.71
N ILE A 139 -9.08 -29.91 30.12
CA ILE A 139 -8.00 -30.77 30.61
C ILE A 139 -8.26 -31.26 32.03
N GLU A 140 -7.70 -32.41 32.38
CA GLU A 140 -7.63 -32.86 33.77
C GLU A 140 -6.71 -31.95 34.59
N ASP A 141 -7.08 -31.65 35.83
CA ASP A 141 -6.30 -30.82 36.76
C ASP A 141 -4.84 -31.28 36.88
N SER A 142 -4.55 -32.58 36.77
CA SER A 142 -3.20 -33.13 36.85
C SER A 142 -2.24 -32.63 35.75
N ARG A 143 -2.76 -32.04 34.66
CA ARG A 143 -1.99 -31.63 33.47
C ARG A 143 -1.84 -30.11 33.32
N TRP A 144 -2.30 -29.32 34.29
CA TRP A 144 -2.33 -27.86 34.19
C TRP A 144 -0.97 -27.23 33.87
N ARG A 145 0.12 -27.72 34.49
CA ARG A 145 1.49 -27.21 34.23
C ARG A 145 1.96 -27.45 32.80
N ALA A 146 1.66 -28.62 32.26
CA ALA A 146 1.99 -28.95 30.88
C ALA A 146 1.17 -28.10 29.89
N GLN A 147 -0.07 -27.76 30.25
CA GLN A 147 -0.90 -26.87 29.43
C GLN A 147 -0.41 -25.43 29.46
N LEU A 148 0.04 -24.92 30.62
CA LEU A 148 0.66 -23.59 30.69
C LEU A 148 1.91 -23.49 29.83
N LEU A 149 2.78 -24.51 29.85
CA LEU A 149 3.95 -24.52 28.98
C LEU A 149 3.56 -24.48 27.50
N ARG A 150 2.56 -25.28 27.09
CA ARG A 150 2.05 -25.25 25.71
C ARG A 150 1.45 -23.91 25.33
N LEU A 151 0.78 -23.23 26.28
CA LEU A 151 0.23 -21.91 26.05
C LEU A 151 1.35 -20.90 25.81
N THR A 152 2.38 -20.88 26.67
CA THR A 152 3.51 -19.96 26.48
C THR A 152 4.27 -20.24 25.18
N ASP A 153 4.40 -21.50 24.77
CA ASP A 153 5.01 -21.85 23.49
C ASP A 153 4.15 -21.36 22.31
N ALA A 154 2.82 -21.48 22.40
CA ALA A 154 1.89 -21.01 21.38
C ALA A 154 1.80 -19.47 21.32
N GLU A 155 1.86 -18.79 22.45
CA GLU A 155 1.98 -17.32 22.56
C GLU A 155 3.21 -16.83 21.79
N LEU A 156 4.39 -17.39 22.10
CA LEU A 156 5.65 -17.04 21.43
C LEU A 156 5.62 -17.31 19.92
N ALA A 157 5.02 -18.44 19.51
CA ALA A 157 4.89 -18.77 18.09
C ALA A 157 3.98 -17.80 17.34
N ALA A 158 2.86 -17.39 17.96
CA ALA A 158 1.93 -16.43 17.38
C ALA A 158 2.55 -15.02 17.29
N GLU A 159 3.24 -14.57 18.33
CA GLU A 159 3.98 -13.29 18.34
C GLU A 159 5.03 -13.27 17.23
N SER A 160 5.89 -14.28 17.16
CA SER A 160 6.95 -14.35 16.15
C SER A 160 6.41 -14.40 14.71
N ALA A 161 5.32 -15.14 14.48
CA ALA A 161 4.70 -15.21 13.16
C ALA A 161 4.01 -13.89 12.76
N ALA A 162 3.37 -13.21 13.72
CA ALA A 162 2.77 -11.90 13.51
C ALA A 162 3.83 -10.84 13.15
N GLU A 163 4.94 -10.78 13.92
CA GLU A 163 6.06 -9.88 13.64
C GLU A 163 6.65 -10.12 12.24
N ALA A 164 6.90 -11.38 11.88
CA ALA A 164 7.47 -11.71 10.57
C ALA A 164 6.56 -11.27 9.41
N PHE A 165 5.23 -11.43 9.55
CA PHE A 165 4.30 -10.93 8.55
C PHE A 165 4.26 -9.39 8.53
N ASP A 166 4.19 -8.75 9.70
CA ASP A 166 4.17 -7.29 9.84
C ASP A 166 5.41 -6.63 9.23
N GLU A 167 6.60 -7.25 9.31
CA GLU A 167 7.82 -6.75 8.65
C GLU A 167 7.71 -6.67 7.12
N ILE A 168 7.02 -7.64 6.49
CA ILE A 168 6.77 -7.62 5.05
C ILE A 168 5.64 -6.66 4.72
N ALA A 169 4.60 -6.61 5.56
CA ALA A 169 3.48 -5.67 5.42
C ALA A 169 3.95 -4.21 5.48
N GLU A 170 4.89 -3.86 6.37
CA GLU A 170 5.49 -2.54 6.43
C GLU A 170 6.17 -2.16 5.10
N LYS A 171 6.98 -3.05 4.53
CA LYS A 171 7.65 -2.82 3.24
C LYS A 171 6.65 -2.65 2.11
N LEU A 172 5.60 -3.46 2.08
CA LEU A 172 4.53 -3.36 1.09
C LEU A 172 3.79 -2.02 1.17
N THR A 173 3.42 -1.60 2.38
CA THR A 173 2.71 -0.31 2.58
C THR A 173 3.58 0.88 2.24
N GLN A 174 4.90 0.81 2.51
CA GLN A 174 5.85 1.84 2.09
C GLN A 174 5.88 2.00 0.57
N LEU A 175 5.86 0.90 -0.18
CA LEU A 175 5.83 0.95 -1.65
C LEU A 175 4.53 1.57 -2.19
N THR A 176 3.40 1.26 -1.57
CA THR A 176 2.10 1.87 -1.91
C THR A 176 2.12 3.38 -1.64
N GLU A 177 2.62 3.82 -0.48
CA GLU A 177 2.77 5.25 -0.15
C GLU A 177 3.72 5.97 -1.13
N GLU A 178 4.82 5.33 -1.55
CA GLU A 178 5.71 5.89 -2.58
C GLU A 178 4.99 6.06 -3.92
N GLN A 179 4.17 5.08 -4.31
CA GLN A 179 3.38 5.14 -5.55
C GLN A 179 2.32 6.25 -5.48
N ILE A 180 1.56 6.34 -4.39
CA ILE A 180 0.57 7.39 -4.15
C ILE A 180 1.23 8.78 -4.16
N ARG A 181 2.38 8.94 -3.52
CA ARG A 181 3.12 10.21 -3.54
C ARG A 181 3.56 10.61 -4.96
N VAL A 182 3.84 9.64 -5.83
CA VAL A 182 4.27 9.91 -7.21
C VAL A 182 3.09 10.16 -8.16
N ALA A 183 2.00 9.41 -8.03
CA ALA A 183 0.89 9.38 -8.99
C ALA A 183 -0.38 10.09 -8.51
N GLY A 184 -0.51 10.34 -7.21
CA GLY A 184 -1.74 10.80 -6.56
C GLY A 184 -2.62 9.63 -6.09
N GLU A 185 -3.45 9.89 -5.08
CA GLU A 185 -4.39 8.91 -4.49
C GLU A 185 -5.41 8.38 -5.51
N ASP A 186 -5.87 9.23 -6.43
CA ASP A 186 -6.84 8.86 -7.48
C ASP A 186 -6.27 7.79 -8.45
N GLU A 187 -4.95 7.64 -8.49
CA GLU A 187 -4.23 6.72 -9.36
C GLU A 187 -3.55 5.57 -8.59
N ASP A 188 -3.99 5.31 -7.36
CA ASP A 188 -3.54 4.18 -6.56
C ASP A 188 -3.71 2.85 -7.34
N LEU A 189 -2.71 1.98 -7.24
CA LEU A 189 -2.80 0.59 -7.65
C LEU A 189 -2.84 -0.30 -6.39
N PRO A 190 -4.02 -0.80 -6.01
CA PRO A 190 -4.16 -1.63 -4.82
C PRO A 190 -3.27 -2.88 -4.88
N LEU A 191 -2.61 -3.21 -3.77
CA LEU A 191 -1.77 -4.41 -3.66
C LEU A 191 -2.54 -5.69 -4.00
N SER A 192 -3.85 -5.74 -3.71
CA SER A 192 -4.72 -6.87 -4.07
C SER A 192 -4.86 -7.09 -5.56
N THR A 193 -4.74 -6.04 -6.38
CA THR A 193 -4.68 -6.19 -7.83
C THR A 193 -3.41 -6.95 -8.24
N ILE A 194 -2.28 -6.62 -7.61
CA ILE A 194 -0.98 -7.25 -7.89
C ILE A 194 -0.97 -8.69 -7.36
N ALA A 195 -1.51 -8.94 -6.16
CA ALA A 195 -1.66 -10.28 -5.59
C ALA A 195 -2.47 -11.19 -6.52
N LYS A 196 -3.61 -10.69 -7.03
CA LYS A 196 -4.45 -11.40 -7.99
C LYS A 196 -3.73 -11.67 -9.32
N GLU A 197 -2.98 -10.71 -9.85
CA GLU A 197 -2.14 -10.90 -11.06
C GLU A 197 -1.10 -12.02 -10.85
N LEU A 198 -0.63 -12.22 -9.62
CA LEU A 198 0.31 -13.28 -9.24
C LEU A 198 -0.36 -14.62 -8.87
N GLY A 199 -1.69 -14.67 -8.83
CA GLY A 199 -2.45 -15.85 -8.41
C GLY A 199 -2.37 -16.13 -6.91
N LEU A 200 -2.11 -15.10 -6.10
CA LEU A 200 -2.14 -15.17 -4.64
C LEU A 200 -3.54 -14.83 -4.13
N ASP A 201 -3.99 -15.55 -3.10
CA ASP A 201 -5.21 -15.24 -2.36
C ASP A 201 -4.85 -14.37 -1.15
N ASP A 202 -5.25 -13.10 -1.21
CA ASP A 202 -4.99 -12.09 -0.19
C ASP A 202 -6.26 -11.61 0.51
N SER A 203 -7.41 -12.30 0.31
CA SER A 203 -8.72 -11.84 0.82
C SER A 203 -8.74 -11.61 2.33
N ASP A 204 -7.97 -12.42 3.05
CA ASP A 204 -7.93 -12.42 4.51
C ASP A 204 -6.71 -11.66 5.06
N TRP A 205 -5.78 -11.24 4.19
CA TRP A 205 -4.53 -10.62 4.62
C TRP A 205 -4.83 -9.31 5.32
N HIS A 206 -4.34 -9.21 6.55
CA HIS A 206 -4.49 -8.00 7.35
C HIS A 206 -3.22 -7.17 7.27
N ILE A 207 -3.21 -6.17 6.39
CA ILE A 207 -2.11 -5.20 6.26
C ILE A 207 -2.58 -3.86 6.86
N ALA A 208 -1.91 -3.38 7.90
CA ALA A 208 -2.26 -2.10 8.51
C ALA A 208 -1.89 -0.92 7.59
N TRP A 209 -2.47 0.26 7.83
CA TRP A 209 -2.03 1.47 7.13
C TRP A 209 -0.56 1.80 7.45
N HIS A 210 0.19 2.37 6.50
CA HIS A 210 1.63 2.61 6.63
C HIS A 210 2.01 3.40 7.90
N GLY A 211 1.21 4.40 8.27
CA GLY A 211 1.45 5.18 9.49
C GLY A 211 1.33 4.37 10.79
N ALA A 212 0.66 3.22 10.79
CA ALA A 212 0.63 2.31 11.93
C ALA A 212 1.99 1.62 12.18
N TYR A 213 2.80 1.44 11.13
CA TYR A 213 4.14 0.87 11.23
C TYR A 213 5.20 1.92 11.59
N THR A 214 5.05 3.16 11.12
CA THR A 214 6.11 4.19 11.20
C THR A 214 5.89 5.28 12.26
N SER A 215 4.66 5.47 12.75
CA SER A 215 4.38 6.54 13.68
C SER A 215 4.76 6.17 15.11
N SER A 216 5.68 6.94 15.71
CA SER A 216 5.97 6.89 17.15
C SER A 216 4.78 7.31 18.02
N THR A 217 3.80 8.01 17.42
CA THR A 217 2.52 8.39 18.04
C THR A 217 1.36 7.54 17.56
N ALA A 218 1.59 6.41 16.86
CA ALA A 218 0.55 5.42 16.52
C ALA A 218 -0.24 4.99 17.78
N SER A 219 0.39 5.09 18.96
CA SER A 219 -0.22 4.93 20.27
C SER A 219 -1.38 5.88 20.58
N TRP A 220 -1.58 6.99 19.85
CA TRP A 220 -2.62 7.99 20.15
C TRP A 220 -3.78 8.05 19.15
N ARG A 221 -3.67 7.50 17.93
CA ARG A 221 -4.77 7.49 16.94
C ARG A 221 -4.96 6.18 16.14
N GLY A 222 -4.17 5.13 16.38
CA GLY A 222 -4.24 3.85 15.64
C GLY A 222 -3.72 2.67 16.45
N ILE A 223 -4.25 2.52 17.67
CA ILE A 223 -3.91 1.43 18.60
C ILE A 223 -4.56 0.13 18.07
N GLY A 224 -3.76 -0.85 17.65
CA GLY A 224 -4.23 -2.24 17.47
C GLY A 224 -4.45 -2.73 16.04
N ASP A 225 -3.93 -2.03 15.02
CA ASP A 225 -4.10 -2.48 13.64
C ASP A 225 -2.99 -3.41 13.16
N ARG A 226 -1.78 -3.40 13.74
CA ARG A 226 -0.75 -4.40 13.38
C ARG A 226 -1.15 -5.77 13.95
N LEU A 227 -0.72 -6.86 13.32
CA LEU A 227 -1.02 -8.20 13.84
C LEU A 227 -0.41 -8.39 15.22
N ILE A 228 0.82 -7.92 15.43
CA ILE A 228 1.48 -8.05 16.73
C ILE A 228 0.71 -7.34 17.86
N ASP A 229 0.11 -6.18 17.58
CA ASP A 229 -0.70 -5.46 18.58
C ASP A 229 -1.99 -6.22 18.92
N LYS A 230 -2.59 -6.89 17.91
CA LYS A 230 -3.77 -7.75 18.11
C LYS A 230 -3.43 -8.99 18.93
N VAL A 231 -2.30 -9.62 18.65
CA VAL A 231 -1.77 -10.78 19.40
C VAL A 231 -1.55 -10.43 20.86
N HIS A 232 -0.80 -9.36 21.14
CA HIS A 232 -0.53 -8.95 22.52
C HIS A 232 -1.83 -8.67 23.29
N LYS A 233 -2.79 -7.99 22.65
CA LYS A 233 -4.10 -7.74 23.27
C LYS A 233 -4.85 -9.04 23.59
N GLU A 234 -4.80 -10.02 22.70
CA GLU A 234 -5.43 -11.33 22.92
C GLU A 234 -4.73 -12.09 24.05
N ILE A 235 -3.39 -12.14 24.04
CA ILE A 235 -2.57 -12.78 25.08
C ILE A 235 -2.83 -12.15 26.44
N ASP A 236 -2.86 -10.82 26.53
CA ASP A 236 -3.14 -10.11 27.78
C ASP A 236 -4.54 -10.46 28.32
N ALA A 237 -5.54 -10.56 27.45
CA ALA A 237 -6.88 -10.97 27.83
C ALA A 237 -6.93 -12.43 28.30
N GLN A 238 -6.21 -13.34 27.62
CA GLN A 238 -6.10 -14.74 28.01
C GLN A 238 -5.42 -14.89 29.38
N ARG A 239 -4.30 -14.19 29.60
CA ARG A 239 -3.57 -14.18 30.87
C ARG A 239 -4.39 -13.59 32.00
N GLU A 240 -5.10 -12.48 31.76
CA GLU A 240 -5.99 -11.90 32.77
C GLU A 240 -7.09 -12.87 33.18
N ARG A 241 -7.69 -13.56 32.20
CA ARG A 241 -8.70 -14.59 32.50
C ARG A 241 -8.15 -15.73 33.36
N LEU A 242 -6.90 -16.15 33.13
CA LEU A 242 -6.25 -17.16 33.97
C LEU A 242 -5.98 -16.65 35.39
N ARG A 243 -5.58 -15.38 35.57
CA ARG A 243 -5.42 -14.75 36.89
C ARG A 243 -6.74 -14.69 37.65
N GLU A 244 -7.84 -14.34 36.98
CA GLU A 244 -9.18 -14.35 37.57
C GLU A 244 -9.55 -15.74 38.10
N VAL A 245 -9.27 -16.80 37.32
CA VAL A 245 -9.51 -18.18 37.75
C VAL A 245 -8.66 -18.54 38.95
N GLN A 246 -7.37 -18.21 38.96
CA GLN A 246 -6.47 -18.46 40.09
C GLN A 246 -7.00 -17.79 41.36
N ALA A 247 -7.41 -16.52 41.27
CA ALA A 247 -7.98 -15.78 42.40
C ALA A 247 -9.28 -16.41 42.92
N MET A 248 -10.15 -16.91 42.02
CA MET A 248 -11.39 -17.60 42.40
C MET A 248 -11.16 -18.99 42.99
N ALA A 249 -10.12 -19.70 42.55
CA ALA A 249 -9.77 -21.02 43.06
C ALA A 249 -9.18 -20.99 44.48
N GLY A 250 -8.87 -19.81 45.02
CA GLY A 250 -8.30 -19.65 46.36
C GLY A 250 -6.80 -19.90 46.43
N ASP A 251 -6.11 -20.01 45.29
CA ASP A 251 -4.64 -19.98 45.20
C ASP A 251 -4.17 -18.54 45.45
N LYS A 252 -4.29 -18.09 46.70
CA LYS A 252 -3.63 -16.87 47.16
C LYS A 252 -2.13 -17.12 47.19
N ASP A 253 -1.43 -16.22 46.53
CA ASP A 253 0.01 -16.08 46.47
C ASP A 253 0.69 -16.53 47.78
N LEU A 254 1.48 -17.60 47.72
CA LEU A 254 2.35 -18.06 48.82
C LEU A 254 3.53 -17.11 49.06
N SER A 255 3.45 -15.87 48.58
CA SER A 255 4.55 -14.90 48.59
C SER A 255 4.63 -14.07 49.89
N ASP A 256 3.65 -14.17 50.81
CA ASP A 256 3.57 -13.24 51.95
C ASP A 256 3.38 -13.87 53.34
N SER A 257 3.64 -15.16 53.54
CA SER A 257 3.66 -15.74 54.90
C SER A 257 4.59 -16.93 55.02
N GLU A 258 5.83 -16.66 55.43
CA GLU A 258 6.51 -17.26 56.60
C GLU A 258 8.03 -17.06 56.49
N LEU A 259 8.48 -15.82 56.71
CA LEU A 259 9.76 -15.58 57.38
C LEU A 259 9.42 -15.17 58.81
N VAL A 260 9.36 -16.19 59.68
CA VAL A 260 9.52 -16.04 61.14
C VAL A 260 11.00 -16.06 61.45
#